data_AF-A0A927BRJ5-F1
#
_entry.id   AF-A0A927BRJ5-F1
#
_cell.length_a   1.000
_cell.length_b   1.000
_cell.length_c   1.000
_cell.angle_alpha   90.00
_cell.angle_beta   90.00
_cell.angle_gamma   90.00
#
_symmetry.space_group_name_H-M   'P 1'
#
loop_
_entity.id
_entity.type
_entity.pdbx_description
1 polymer ?
#
loop_
_entity_poly.entity_id
_entity_poly.type
_entity_poly.pdbx_seq_one_letter_code
_entity_poly.pdbx_strand_id
1 'polypeptide(L)' 'MREDKDLSQEQLCAHLNCKQRTYSDYERGKLDIPTALLIALADFHQTSVDYLLGRTDQKTPYPPRAKKRS' A
#
# COMPACT_ATOMS: atom_id res chain seq x y z
N MET A 1 -7.45 12.72 -10.19
CA MET A 1 -6.44 12.06 -9.35
C MET A 1 -6.29 10.61 -9.80
N ARG A 2 -5.75 10.43 -11.01
CA ARG A 2 -5.50 9.14 -11.70
C ARG A 2 -4.11 9.14 -12.36
N GLU A 3 -3.27 10.08 -11.96
CA GLU A 3 -2.15 10.53 -12.81
C GLU A 3 -0.79 10.32 -12.17
N ASP A 4 -0.71 9.65 -11.02
CA ASP A 4 0.58 9.40 -10.39
C ASP A 4 0.64 7.98 -9.82
N LYS A 5 1.57 7.21 -10.40
CA LYS A 5 2.34 6.08 -9.83
C LYS A 5 2.07 4.68 -10.39
N ASP A 6 2.73 4.44 -11.53
CA ASP A 6 3.77 3.42 -11.76
C ASP A 6 3.49 1.91 -11.66
N LEU A 7 2.30 1.45 -11.28
CA LEU A 7 1.90 0.07 -11.56
C LEU A 7 0.45 0.07 -12.03
N SER A 8 0.20 -0.52 -13.20
CA SER A 8 -1.17 -0.71 -13.62
C SER A 8 -1.87 -1.58 -12.58
N GLN A 9 -3.17 -1.33 -12.38
CA GLN A 9 -4.03 -2.13 -11.50
C GLN A 9 -3.82 -3.63 -11.72
N GLU A 10 -3.51 -4.00 -12.97
CA GLU A 10 -3.18 -5.34 -13.44
C GLU A 10 -1.86 -5.90 -12.89
N GLN A 11 -0.79 -5.11 -12.87
CA GLN A 11 0.51 -5.53 -12.31
C GLN A 11 0.42 -5.74 -10.81
N LEU A 12 -0.32 -4.88 -10.12
CA LEU A 12 -0.53 -5.02 -8.70
C LEU A 12 -1.38 -6.26 -8.40
N CYS A 13 -2.41 -6.54 -9.21
CA CYS A 13 -3.18 -7.77 -9.13
C CYS A 13 -2.34 -9.03 -9.38
N ALA A 14 -1.42 -8.97 -10.34
CA ALA A 14 -0.48 -10.05 -10.61
C ALA A 14 0.46 -10.29 -9.43
N HIS A 15 0.97 -9.21 -8.80
CA HIS A 15 1.83 -9.31 -7.62
C HIS A 15 1.10 -9.90 -6.41
N LEU A 16 -0.20 -9.62 -6.29
CA LEU A 16 -1.03 -10.03 -5.16
C LEU A 16 -1.78 -11.33 -5.38
N ASN A 17 -1.66 -11.91 -6.57
CA ASN A 17 -2.45 -13.06 -6.98
C ASN A 17 -3.96 -12.83 -6.76
N CYS A 18 -4.41 -11.57 -6.92
CA CYS A 18 -5.78 -11.14 -6.70
C CYS A 18 -6.41 -10.69 -8.02
N LYS A 19 -7.74 -10.70 -8.11
CA LYS A 19 -8.42 -10.23 -9.32
C LYS A 19 -8.47 -8.70 -9.33
N GLN A 20 -8.39 -8.09 -10.51
CA GLN A 20 -8.58 -6.63 -10.71
C GLN A 20 -9.81 -6.07 -10.01
N ARG A 21 -10.90 -6.85 -10.01
CA ARG A 21 -12.13 -6.48 -9.32
C ARG A 21 -11.95 -6.37 -7.81
N THR A 22 -11.23 -7.32 -7.21
CA THR A 22 -10.87 -7.32 -5.78
C THR A 22 -10.06 -6.09 -5.41
N TYR A 23 -9.10 -5.70 -6.26
CA TYR A 23 -8.36 -4.47 -6.05
C TYR A 23 -9.24 -3.22 -6.17
N SER A 24 -10.15 -3.20 -7.14
CA SER A 24 -11.14 -2.12 -7.28
C SER A 24 -12.14 -2.03 -6.12
N ASP A 25 -12.39 -3.14 -5.42
CA ASP A 25 -13.20 -3.16 -4.20
C ASP A 25 -12.40 -2.65 -2.99
N TYR A 26 -11.08 -2.91 -2.93
CA TYR A 26 -10.18 -2.31 -1.94
C TYR A 26 -10.13 -0.78 -2.07
N GLU A 27 -9.91 -0.25 -3.28
CA GLU A 27 -9.87 1.21 -3.52
C GLU A 27 -11.19 1.90 -3.19
N ARG A 28 -12.31 1.17 -3.31
CA ARG A 28 -13.66 1.66 -2.97
C ARG A 28 -14.04 1.44 -1.52
N GLY A 29 -13.16 0.85 -0.69
CA GLY A 29 -13.44 0.54 0.71
C GLY A 29 -14.53 -0.51 0.92
N LYS A 30 -14.86 -1.32 -0.11
CA LYS A 30 -15.83 -2.42 -0.01
C LYS A 30 -15.23 -3.66 0.65
N LEU A 31 -13.92 -3.82 0.54
CA LEU A 31 -13.16 -4.91 1.12
C LEU A 31 -12.02 -4.31 1.95
N ASP A 32 -11.73 -4.94 3.08
CA ASP A 32 -10.61 -4.55 3.93
C ASP A 32 -9.30 -4.96 3.26
N ILE A 33 -8.36 -4.03 3.15
CA ILE A 33 -7.06 -4.28 2.53
C ILE A 33 -6.24 -5.18 3.45
N PRO A 34 -5.79 -6.37 3.00
CA PRO A 34 -4.93 -7.23 3.81
C PRO A 34 -3.71 -6.46 4.30
N THR A 35 -3.37 -6.56 5.58
CA THR A 35 -2.25 -5.82 6.16
C THR A 35 -0.94 -6.09 5.41
N ALA A 36 -0.73 -7.31 4.92
CA ALA A 36 0.45 -7.68 4.12
C ALA A 36 0.56 -6.87 2.81
N LEU A 37 -0.58 -6.62 2.14
CA LEU A 37 -0.63 -5.78 0.94
C LEU A 37 -0.30 -4.33 1.30
N LEU A 38 -0.87 -3.85 2.40
CA LEU A 38 -0.67 -2.48 2.85
C LEU A 38 0.80 -2.20 3.20
N ILE A 39 1.49 -3.18 3.81
CA ILE A 39 2.93 -3.15 4.04
C ILE A 39 3.69 -3.16 2.70
N ALA A 40 3.37 -4.07 1.78
CA ALA A 40 4.06 -4.15 0.49
C ALA A 40 3.91 -2.88 -0.35
N LEU A 41 2.73 -2.25 -0.35
CA LEU A 41 2.50 -0.96 -0.99
C LEU A 41 3.31 0.16 -0.33
N ALA A 42 3.39 0.16 1.00
CA ALA A 42 4.17 1.12 1.74
C ALA A 42 5.67 0.99 1.41
N ASP A 43 6.19 -0.24 1.36
CA ASP A 43 7.57 -0.54 0.97
C ASP A 43 7.84 -0.14 -0.49
N PHE A 44 6.93 -0.49 -1.40
CA PHE A 44 7.05 -0.20 -2.84
C PHE A 44 7.07 1.30 -3.12
N HIS A 45 6.13 2.06 -2.54
CA HIS A 45 6.05 3.50 -2.71
C HIS A 45 7.01 4.27 -1.79
N GLN A 46 7.85 3.55 -1.00
CA GLN A 46 8.74 4.10 0.01
C GLN A 46 8.03 5.14 0.89
N THR A 47 6.87 4.77 1.41
CA THR A 47 6.00 5.62 2.21
C THR A 47 5.47 4.88 3.43
N SER A 48 4.74 5.57 4.32
CA SER A 48 4.12 4.93 5.47
C SER A 48 2.75 4.36 5.11
N VAL A 49 2.35 3.29 5.81
CA VAL A 49 0.97 2.78 5.78
C VAL A 49 -0.03 3.89 6.13
N ASP A 50 0.31 4.73 7.11
CA ASP A 50 -0.53 5.86 7.51
C ASP A 50 -0.75 6.88 6.39
N TYR A 51 0.26 7.10 5.54
CA TYR A 51 0.13 7.95 4.36
C TYR A 51 -0.83 7.33 3.32
N LEU A 52 -0.71 6.03 3.08
CA LEU A 52 -1.60 5.30 2.16
C LEU A 52 -3.06 5.30 2.64
N LEU A 53 -3.27 5.24 3.96
CA LEU A 53 -4.59 5.29 4.58
C LEU A 53 -5.15 6.71 4.76
N GLY A 54 -4.41 7.74 4.33
CA GLY A 54 -4.83 9.14 4.48
C GLY A 54 -4.90 9.61 5.94
N ARG A 55 -4.17 8.95 6.86
CA ARG A 55 -4.07 9.36 8.27
C ARG A 55 -3.03 10.45 8.49
N THR A 56 -2.14 10.65 7.52
CA THR A 56 -1.12 11.69 7.53
C THR A 56 -0.79 12.14 6.11
N ASP A 57 -0.43 13.42 5.95
CA ASP A 57 0.15 13.95 4.71
C ASP A 57 1.66 13.69 4.61
N GLN A 58 2.26 13.12 5.65
CA GLN A 58 3.70 12.84 5.69
C GLN A 58 4.04 11.62 4.82
N LYS A 59 4.54 11.88 3.60
CA LYS A 59 5.01 10.84 2.67
C LYS A 59 6.19 10.03 3.17
N THR A 60 7.05 10.62 3.98
CA THR A 60 8.28 9.96 4.42
C THR A 60 7.97 8.83 5.41
N PRO A 61 8.50 7.62 5.16
CA PRO A 61 8.31 6.50 6.05
C PRO A 61 8.97 6.79 7.40
N TYR A 62 8.42 6.23 8.46
CA TYR A 62 8.97 6.38 9.80
C TYR A 62 10.37 5.74 9.87
N PRO A 63 11.26 6.27 10.72
CA PRO A 63 12.57 5.67 10.92
C PRO A 63 12.42 4.20 11.31
N PRO A 64 13.27 3.31 10.75
CA PRO A 64 13.18 1.88 11.03
C PRO A 64 13.32 1.64 12.53
N ARG A 65 12.54 0.67 13.03
CA ARG A 65 12.55 0.32 14.45
C ARG A 65 13.98 -0.03 14.86
N ALA A 66 14.52 0.69 15.85
CA ALA A 66 15.86 0.42 16.35
C ALA A 66 15.97 -1.06 16.72
N LYS A 67 16.94 -1.78 16.12
CA LYS A 67 17.18 -3.18 16.45
C LYS A 67 17.46 -3.25 17.96
N LYS A 68 16.54 -3.84 18.73
CA LYS A 68 16.86 -4.28 20.07
C LYS A 68 18.00 -5.28 19.90
N ARG A 69 19.19 -4.93 20.39
CA ARG A 69 20.30 -5.87 20.53
C ARG A 69 19.81 -6.90 21.55
N SER A 70 19.35 -8.05 21.06
CA SER A 70 19.10 -9.25 21.86
C SER A 70 20.43 -9.90 22.23
#